data_AF-A0A8T7FHQ1-F1
#
_entry.id   AF-A0A8T7FHQ1-F1
#
_cell.length_a   1.000
_cell.length_b   1.000
_cell.length_c   1.000
_cell.angle_alpha   90.00
_cell.angle_beta   90.00
_cell.angle_gamma   90.00
#
_symmetry.space_group_name_H-M   'P 1'
#
loop_
_entity.id
_entity.type
_entity.pdbx_description
1 polymer ?
#
loop_
_entity_poly.entity_id
_entity_poly.type
_entity_poly.pdbx_seq_one_letter_code
_entity_poly.pdbx_strand_id
1 'polypeptide(L)' 'MEFTFRPSQIDILKYRGGRMGISAVPGSGKTFTLSALAAQIISSGALEADQDVLIVTLV' A
#
# COMPACT_ATOMS: atom_id res chain seq x y z
N MET A 1 -11.49 -17.02 0.90
CA MET A 1 -10.33 -16.90 1.82
C MET A 1 -10.47 -15.53 2.45
N GLU A 2 -10.67 -15.44 3.76
CA GLU A 2 -10.83 -14.16 4.45
C GLU A 2 -9.45 -13.66 4.86
N PHE A 3 -9.05 -12.48 4.38
CA PHE A 3 -7.75 -11.89 4.68
C PHE A 3 -7.92 -10.85 5.79
N THR A 4 -7.29 -11.08 6.95
CA THR A 4 -7.33 -10.14 8.07
C THR A 4 -6.03 -9.34 8.14
N PHE A 5 -6.12 -8.02 8.00
CA PHE A 5 -5.00 -7.12 8.17
C PHE A 5 -4.63 -6.95 9.65
N ARG A 6 -3.32 -6.84 9.92
CA ARG A 6 -2.81 -6.43 11.24
C ARG A 6 -3.09 -4.94 11.46
N PRO A 7 -3.16 -4.47 12.71
CA PRO A 7 -3.38 -3.05 13.01
C PRO A 7 -2.45 -2.09 12.24
N SER A 8 -1.16 -2.39 12.19
CA SER A 8 -0.19 -1.57 11.43
C SER A 8 -0.45 -1.54 9.92
N GLN A 9 -0.95 -2.64 9.35
CA GLN A 9 -1.32 -2.69 7.93
C GLN A 9 -2.60 -1.87 7.68
N ILE A 10 -3.57 -1.94 8.59
CA ILE A 10 -4.77 -1.10 8.54
C ILE A 10 -4.39 0.39 8.54
N ASP A 11 -3.42 0.79 9.37
CA ASP A 11 -2.95 2.17 9.40
C ASP A 11 -2.26 2.60 8.11
N ILE A 12 -1.53 1.70 7.45
CA ILE A 12 -0.96 1.95 6.12
C ILE A 12 -2.06 2.15 5.07
N LEU A 13 -3.14 1.36 5.11
CA LEU A 13 -4.27 1.45 4.18
C LEU A 13 -5.15 2.71 4.37
N LYS A 14 -4.99 3.40 5.51
CA LYS A 14 -5.60 4.72 5.76
C LYS A 14 -4.86 5.86 5.06
N TYR A 15 -3.74 5.61 4.38
CA TYR A 15 -3.00 6.62 3.63
C TYR A 15 -3.92 7.35 2.62
N ARG A 16 -3.85 8.69 2.60
CA ARG A 16 -4.62 9.55 1.69
C ARG A 16 -3.78 10.57 0.92
N GLY A 17 -2.48 10.63 1.17
CA GLY A 17 -1.57 11.60 0.55
C GLY A 17 -0.43 12.01 1.47
N GLY A 18 0.55 12.73 0.92
CA GLY A 18 1.73 13.19 1.65
C GLY A 18 2.86 12.16 1.69
N ARG A 19 3.70 12.21 2.74
CA ARG A 19 4.80 11.24 2.94
C ARG A 19 4.46 10.32 4.10
N MET A 20 4.69 9.03 3.94
CA MET A 20 4.52 8.03 4.99
C MET A 20 5.81 7.22 5.13
N GLY A 21 6.31 7.09 6.36
CA GLY A 21 7.43 6.22 6.70
C GLY A 21 6.94 5.00 7.46
N ILE A 22 7.37 3.81 7.05
CA ILE A 22 6.97 2.54 7.67
C ILE A 22 8.24 1.80 8.09
N SER A 23 8.37 1.52 9.39
CA SER A 23 9.46 0.67 9.87
C SER A 23 9.24 -0.77 9.43
N ALA A 24 10.29 -1.39 8.89
CA ALA A 24 10.23 -2.66 8.21
C ALA A 24 11.07 -3.72 8.94
N VAL A 25 10.45 -4.85 9.32
CA VAL A 25 11.17 -6.06 9.78
C VAL A 25 11.05 -7.19 8.75
N PRO A 26 11.97 -8.17 8.72
CA PRO A 26 11.84 -9.35 7.85
C PRO A 26 10.49 -10.06 8.07
N GLY A 27 9.84 -10.50 6.99
CA GLY A 27 8.57 -11.23 7.06
C GLY A 27 7.32 -10.40 7.42
N SER A 28 7.41 -9.07 7.56
CA SER A 28 6.27 -8.24 7.99
C SER A 28 5.13 -8.06 6.96
N GLY A 29 5.20 -8.75 5.82
CA GLY A 29 4.15 -8.67 4.78
C GLY A 29 4.15 -7.38 3.97
N LYS A 30 5.29 -6.70 3.84
CA LYS A 30 5.41 -5.39 3.15
C LYS A 30 4.93 -5.44 1.71
N THR A 31 5.38 -6.42 0.95
CA THR A 31 4.96 -6.59 -0.45
C THR A 31 3.45 -6.71 -0.56
N PHE A 32 2.85 -7.55 0.29
CA PHE A 32 1.39 -7.72 0.34
C PHE A 32 0.67 -6.40 0.69
N THR A 33 1.12 -5.70 1.72
CA THR A 33 0.50 -4.42 2.14
C THR A 33 0.67 -3.32 1.09
N LEU A 34 1.84 -3.21 0.44
CA LEU A 34 2.07 -2.24 -0.64
C LEU A 34 1.22 -2.54 -1.87
N SER A 35 1.09 -3.82 -2.26
CA SER A 35 0.19 -4.22 -3.34
C SER A 35 -1.27 -3.93 -3.02
N ALA A 36 -1.71 -4.17 -1.78
CA ALA A 36 -3.06 -3.84 -1.35
C ALA A 36 -3.32 -2.32 -1.37
N LEU A 37 -2.36 -1.51 -0.90
CA LEU A 37 -2.46 -0.05 -0.95
C LEU A 37 -2.51 0.45 -2.40
N ALA A 38 -1.66 -0.07 -3.29
CA ALA A 38 -1.67 0.28 -4.71
C ALA A 38 -3.02 -0.05 -5.36
N ALA A 39 -3.54 -1.26 -5.12
CA ALA A 39 -4.86 -1.67 -5.60
C ALA A 39 -5.98 -0.74 -5.08
N GLN A 40 -5.92 -0.38 -3.79
CA GLN A 40 -6.88 0.55 -3.20
C GLN A 40 -6.83 1.92 -3.89
N ILE A 41 -5.64 2.49 -4.11
CA ILE A 41 -5.46 3.78 -4.80
C ILE A 41 -6.06 3.71 -6.21
N ILE A 42 -5.70 2.69 -6.99
CA ILE A 42 -6.22 2.47 -8.35
C ILE A 42 -7.75 2.36 -8.34
N SER A 43 -8.31 1.55 -7.44
CA SER A 43 -9.77 1.34 -7.37
C SER A 43 -10.56 2.52 -6.81
N SER A 44 -9.91 3.44 -6.10
CA SER A 44 -10.58 4.56 -5.42
C SER A 44 -11.04 5.67 -6.36
N GLY A 45 -10.63 5.64 -7.64
CA GLY A 45 -10.87 6.74 -8.58
C GLY A 45 -10.03 7.99 -8.30
N ALA A 46 -8.96 7.86 -7.50
CA ALA A 46 -8.06 8.97 -7.16
C ALA A 46 -7.04 9.30 -8.26
N LEU A 47 -6.94 8.47 -9.30
CA LEU A 47 -6.02 8.63 -10.42
C LEU A 47 -6.76 9.11 -11.67
N GLU A 48 -6.15 10.03 -12.41
CA GLU A 48 -6.57 10.36 -13.77
C GLU A 48 -6.21 9.23 -14.75
N ALA A 49 -6.75 9.26 -15.96
CA ALA A 49 -6.64 8.17 -16.94
C ALA A 49 -5.19 7.88 -17.39
N ASP A 50 -4.27 8.83 -17.21
CA ASP A 50 -2.86 8.78 -17.57
C ASP A 50 -1.94 8.74 -16.34
N GLN A 51 -2.49 8.50 -15.14
CA GLN A 51 -1.73 8.40 -13.90
C GLN A 51 -1.58 6.97 -13.41
N ASP A 52 -0.36 6.65 -12.96
CA ASP A 52 0.02 5.31 -12.52
C ASP A 52 0.54 5.30 -11.07
N VAL A 53 0.43 4.13 -10.42
CA VAL A 53 1.11 3.85 -9.15
C VAL A 53 2.48 3.22 -9.41
N LEU A 54 3.56 3.95 -9.09
CA LEU A 54 4.93 3.45 -9.22
C LEU A 54 5.42 2.81 -7.91
N ILE A 55 5.72 1.51 -7.97
CA ILE A 55 6.42 0.77 -6.89
C ILE A 55 7.88 0.58 -7.30
N VAL A 56 8.79 1.17 -6.53
CA VAL A 56 10.24 1.03 -6.76
C VAL A 56 10.84 0.06 -5.73
N THR A 57 11.58 -0.92 -6.21
CA THR A 57 12.32 -1.88 -5.38
C THR A 57 13.80 -1.84 -5.70
N LEU A 58 14.64 -2.20 -4.73
CA LEU A 58 16.07 -2.44 -4.96
C LEU A 58 16.28 -3.95 -5.19
N VAL A 59 17.20 -4.29 -6.10
CA VAL A 59 17.64 -5.67 -6.38
C VAL A 59 18.69 -6.13 -5.36
#